data_AF-K6GI83-F1
#
_entry.id   AF-K6GI83-F1
#
_cell.length_a   1.000
_cell.length_b   1.000
_cell.length_c   1.000
_cell.angle_alpha   90.00
_cell.angle_beta   90.00
_cell.angle_gamma   90.00
#
_symmetry.space_group_name_H-M   'P 1'
#
loop_
_entity.id
_entity.type
_entity.pdbx_description
1 polymer ?
#
loop_
_entity_poly.entity_id
_entity_poly.type
_entity_poly.pdbx_seq_one_letter_code
_entity_poly.pdbx_strand_id
1 'polypeptide(L)'
;MKILVMGLPGSGKTYLTQRLVPLLDAAWYNADQVRKMANDWDFSDEGRKRQSMRMKAFADFEKLHGRYVVCDFVCPTKETRENFDADLVIWMDTIKEGRYEDTNKLFQNPDRVDFHITEWNDHNHDVVAKEILKNV
;
A
#
# COMPACT_ATOMS: atom_id res chain seq x y z
N MET A 1 3.52 -13.52 -0.56
CA MET A 1 4.20 -12.31 -1.10
C MET A 1 3.48 -11.06 -0.60
N LYS A 2 4.22 -10.08 -0.07
CA LYS A 2 3.69 -8.81 0.44
C LYS A 2 3.72 -7.72 -0.63
N ILE A 3 2.55 -7.20 -0.96
CA ILE A 3 2.36 -6.16 -1.95
C ILE A 3 1.91 -4.86 -1.24
N LEU A 4 2.69 -3.80 -1.40
CA LEU A 4 2.34 -2.46 -0.94
C LEU A 4 1.69 -1.69 -2.08
N VAL A 5 0.48 -1.17 -1.87
CA VAL A 5 -0.14 -0.16 -2.74
C VAL A 5 -0.10 1.18 -2.00
N MET A 6 0.82 2.06 -2.41
CA MET A 6 1.09 3.35 -1.75
C MET A 6 0.79 4.56 -2.63
N GLY A 7 0.74 5.75 -2.04
CA GLY A 7 0.37 7.00 -2.71
C GLY A 7 -0.47 7.93 -1.83
N LEU A 8 -0.63 9.18 -2.26
CA LEU A 8 -1.34 10.20 -1.50
C LEU A 8 -2.83 9.88 -1.29
N PRO A 9 -3.47 10.34 -0.20
CA PRO A 9 -4.92 10.21 -0.02
C PRO A 9 -5.69 10.73 -1.24
N GLY A 10 -6.55 9.90 -1.84
CA GLY A 10 -7.27 10.24 -3.07
C GLY A 10 -6.64 9.71 -4.36
N SER A 11 -5.41 9.16 -4.33
CA SER A 11 -4.71 8.68 -5.54
C SER A 11 -5.29 7.42 -6.19
N GLY A 12 -6.40 6.87 -5.68
CA GLY A 12 -7.03 5.66 -6.24
C GLY A 12 -6.51 4.33 -5.71
N LYS A 13 -5.62 4.30 -4.70
CA LYS A 13 -5.09 3.07 -4.06
C LYS A 13 -6.15 2.01 -3.79
N THR A 14 -7.17 2.35 -2.98
CA THR A 14 -8.23 1.42 -2.59
C THR A 14 -9.01 0.91 -3.80
N TYR A 15 -9.21 1.75 -4.82
CA TYR A 15 -9.91 1.36 -6.04
C TYR A 15 -9.12 0.33 -6.86
N LEU A 16 -7.80 0.52 -6.98
CA LEU A 16 -6.89 -0.47 -7.55
C LEU A 16 -6.91 -1.76 -6.73
N THR A 17 -6.73 -1.67 -5.41
CA THR A 17 -6.64 -2.82 -4.53
C THR A 17 -7.89 -3.69 -4.56
N GLN A 18 -9.09 -3.09 -4.55
CA GLN A 18 -10.36 -3.82 -4.65
C GLN A 18 -10.47 -4.69 -5.90
N ARG A 19 -9.83 -4.30 -7.01
CA ARG A 19 -9.84 -5.03 -8.28
C ARG A 19 -8.66 -5.98 -8.42
N LEU A 20 -7.51 -5.62 -7.86
CA LEU A 20 -6.31 -6.43 -7.89
C LEU A 20 -6.44 -7.67 -6.99
N VAL A 21 -7.06 -7.52 -5.81
CA VAL A 21 -7.18 -8.57 -4.80
C VAL A 21 -7.88 -9.85 -5.33
N PRO A 22 -9.04 -9.78 -6.00
CA PRO A 22 -9.69 -10.96 -6.57
C PRO A 22 -8.86 -11.65 -7.67
N LEU A 23 -8.09 -10.89 -8.44
CA LEU A 23 -7.26 -11.43 -9.51
C LEU A 23 -6.05 -12.22 -8.98
N LEU A 24 -5.59 -11.88 -7.79
CA LEU A 24 -4.45 -12.52 -7.13
C LEU A 24 -4.84 -13.59 -6.11
N ASP A 25 -6.14 -13.75 -5.82
CA ASP A 25 -6.62 -14.52 -4.66
C ASP A 25 -5.87 -14.12 -3.36
N ALA A 26 -5.79 -12.81 -3.12
CA ALA A 26 -4.99 -12.22 -2.05
C ALA A 26 -5.79 -11.87 -0.80
N ALA A 27 -5.15 -11.90 0.36
CA ALA A 27 -5.65 -11.19 1.53
C ALA A 27 -5.55 -9.67 1.34
N TRP A 28 -6.45 -8.91 1.95
CA TRP A 28 -6.46 -7.45 1.85
C TRP A 28 -6.53 -6.79 3.22
N TYR A 29 -5.57 -5.90 3.49
CA TYR A 29 -5.58 -5.02 4.65
C TYR A 29 -5.51 -3.55 4.24
N ASN A 30 -6.55 -2.79 4.58
CA ASN A 30 -6.59 -1.34 4.41
C ASN A 30 -6.19 -0.64 5.71
N ALA A 31 -5.31 0.38 5.65
CA ALA A 31 -4.83 1.00 6.89
C ALA A 31 -5.91 1.68 7.72
N ASP A 32 -6.92 2.32 7.13
CA ASP A 32 -7.96 2.99 7.90
C ASP A 32 -8.82 1.97 8.66
N GLN A 33 -9.09 0.80 8.05
CA GLN A 33 -9.74 -0.31 8.74
C GLN A 33 -8.88 -0.87 9.87
N VAL A 34 -7.58 -1.06 9.65
CA VAL A 34 -6.65 -1.53 10.68
C VAL A 34 -6.52 -0.52 11.84
N ARG A 35 -6.52 0.79 11.55
CA ARG A 35 -6.56 1.84 12.59
C ARG A 35 -7.82 1.75 13.43
N LYS A 36 -8.96 1.57 12.77
CA LYS A 36 -10.25 1.40 13.44
C LYS A 36 -10.24 0.15 14.35
N MET A 37 -9.72 -0.97 13.87
CA MET A 37 -9.60 -2.20 14.66
C MET A 37 -8.69 -2.04 15.88
N ALA A 38 -7.60 -1.27 15.75
CA ALA A 38 -6.68 -0.99 16.85
C ALA A 38 -7.10 0.18 17.75
N ASN A 39 -8.15 0.92 17.38
CA ASN A 39 -8.53 2.20 17.98
C ASN A 39 -7.34 3.19 18.11
N ASP A 40 -6.49 3.24 17.08
CA ASP A 40 -5.25 4.04 17.07
C ASP A 40 -5.25 5.06 15.92
N TRP A 41 -5.68 6.28 16.27
CA TRP A 41 -5.78 7.44 15.38
C TRP A 41 -4.61 8.42 15.56
N ASP A 42 -3.46 7.95 16.05
CA ASP A 42 -2.26 8.77 16.13
C ASP A 42 -1.61 8.92 14.74
N PHE A 43 -1.60 10.16 14.25
CA PHE A 43 -1.00 10.57 12.98
C PHE A 43 0.34 11.29 13.14
N SER A 44 0.89 11.35 14.36
CA SER A 44 2.28 11.76 14.58
C SER A 44 3.25 10.81 13.87
N ASP A 45 4.53 11.19 13.76
CA ASP A 45 5.55 10.35 13.16
C ASP A 45 5.63 8.98 13.86
N GLU A 46 5.61 8.95 15.20
CA GLU A 46 5.58 7.71 15.99
C GLU A 46 4.29 6.91 15.75
N GLY A 47 3.13 7.57 15.63
CA GLY A 47 1.87 6.93 15.26
C GLY A 47 1.91 6.30 13.87
N ARG A 48 2.55 6.96 12.90
CA ARG A 48 2.75 6.45 11.53
C ARG A 48 3.71 5.26 11.51
N LYS A 49 4.80 5.29 12.29
CA LYS A 49 5.72 4.15 12.47
C LYS A 49 5.00 2.95 13.06
N ARG A 50 4.28 3.12 14.18
CA ARG A 50 3.48 2.05 14.79
C ARG A 50 2.46 1.48 13.81
N GLN A 51 1.79 2.33 13.03
CA GLN A 51 0.88 1.85 12.00
C GLN A 51 1.59 1.04 10.92
N SER A 52 2.77 1.45 10.43
CA SER A 52 3.52 0.65 9.45
C SER A 52 3.90 -0.73 9.98
N MET A 53 4.30 -0.83 11.25
CA MET A 53 4.62 -2.11 11.90
C MET A 53 3.38 -2.97 12.11
N ARG A 54 2.23 -2.36 12.40
CA ARG A 54 0.94 -3.06 12.52
C ARG A 54 0.51 -3.66 11.18
N MET A 55 0.61 -2.89 10.10
CA MET A 55 0.36 -3.38 8.74
C MET A 55 1.33 -4.51 8.38
N LYS A 56 2.62 -4.36 8.74
CA LYS A 56 3.65 -5.38 8.55
C LYS A 56 3.27 -6.70 9.22
N ALA A 57 2.80 -6.68 10.48
CA ALA A 57 2.46 -7.88 11.22
C ALA A 57 1.40 -8.74 10.51
N PHE A 58 0.33 -8.11 9.98
CA PHE A 58 -0.67 -8.80 9.18
C PHE A 58 -0.07 -9.35 7.87
N ALA A 59 0.69 -8.52 7.15
CA ALA A 59 1.27 -8.91 5.87
C ALA A 59 2.30 -10.04 6.00
N ASP A 60 3.14 -10.00 7.03
CA ASP A 60 4.12 -11.05 7.33
C ASP A 60 3.42 -12.37 7.69
N PHE A 61 2.31 -12.32 8.44
CA PHE A 61 1.51 -13.52 8.74
C PHE A 61 0.97 -14.17 7.46
N GLU A 62 0.36 -13.40 6.56
CA GLU A 62 -0.15 -13.94 5.29
C GLU A 62 0.97 -14.53 4.43
N LYS A 63 2.09 -13.79 4.30
CA LYS A 63 3.26 -14.24 3.53
C LYS A 63 3.85 -15.53 4.08
N LEU A 64 3.96 -15.65 5.41
CA LEU A 64 4.46 -16.86 6.07
C LEU A 64 3.64 -18.11 5.72
N HIS A 65 2.34 -17.94 5.45
CA HIS A 65 1.44 -19.01 5.03
C HIS A 65 1.37 -19.17 3.51
N GLY A 66 2.31 -18.61 2.76
CA GLY A 66 2.39 -18.75 1.30
C GLY A 66 1.35 -17.94 0.53
N ARG A 67 0.60 -17.05 1.17
CA ARG A 67 -0.47 -16.28 0.51
C ARG A 67 0.04 -14.97 -0.08
N TYR A 68 -0.68 -14.46 -1.07
CA TYR A 68 -0.59 -13.05 -1.47
C TYR A 68 -1.30 -12.18 -0.44
N VAL A 69 -0.73 -11.01 -0.16
CA VAL A 69 -1.37 -10.00 0.67
C VAL A 69 -1.14 -8.64 0.05
N VAL A 70 -2.22 -7.89 -0.14
CA VAL A 70 -2.19 -6.51 -0.62
C VAL A 70 -2.52 -5.59 0.54
N CYS A 71 -1.62 -4.66 0.85
CA CYS A 71 -1.84 -3.63 1.84
C CYS A 71 -1.94 -2.27 1.17
N ASP A 72 -3.07 -1.58 1.32
CA ASP A 72 -3.25 -0.23 0.79
C ASP A 72 -3.22 0.80 1.91
N PHE A 73 -2.24 1.71 1.85
CA PHE A 73 -2.09 2.83 2.77
C PHE A 73 -1.05 3.84 2.27
N VAL A 74 -1.05 5.04 2.84
CA VAL A 74 -0.22 6.16 2.33
C VAL A 74 1.27 5.84 2.32
N CYS A 75 1.78 5.21 3.39
CA CYS A 75 3.21 4.86 3.57
C CYS A 75 4.19 6.02 3.22
N PRO A 76 4.05 7.18 3.88
CA PRO A 76 4.57 8.45 3.38
C PRO A 76 6.09 8.59 3.43
N THR A 77 6.78 7.97 4.41
CA THR A 77 8.23 8.16 4.61
C THR A 77 9.01 6.91 4.25
N LYS A 78 10.30 7.09 3.94
CA LYS A 78 11.25 5.99 3.72
C LYS A 78 11.26 5.01 4.90
N GLU A 79 11.32 5.51 6.13
CA GLU A 79 11.27 4.70 7.35
C GLU A 79 9.99 3.84 7.42
N THR A 80 8.81 4.40 7.12
CA THR A 80 7.56 3.61 7.14
C THR A 80 7.53 2.54 6.06
N ARG A 81 8.20 2.76 4.93
CA ARG A 81 8.35 1.77 3.85
C ARG A 81 9.33 0.66 4.23
N GLU A 82 10.48 1.03 4.80
CA GLU A 82 11.47 0.08 5.31
C GLU A 82 10.89 -0.78 6.43
N ASN A 83 10.10 -0.19 7.34
CA ASN A 83 9.36 -0.93 8.35
C ASN A 83 8.42 -1.97 7.72
N PHE A 84 7.62 -1.56 6.73
CA PHE A 84 6.68 -2.48 6.07
C PHE A 84 7.40 -3.58 5.27
N ASP A 85 8.53 -3.24 4.64
CA ASP A 85 9.42 -4.17 3.93
C ASP A 85 8.67 -5.01 2.88
N ALA A 86 8.11 -4.33 1.87
CA ALA A 86 7.32 -5.00 0.84
C ALA A 86 8.19 -5.84 -0.10
N ASP A 87 7.65 -6.98 -0.53
CA ASP A 87 8.26 -7.74 -1.65
C ASP A 87 8.06 -7.00 -2.96
N LEU A 88 6.95 -6.24 -3.07
CA LEU A 88 6.56 -5.54 -4.28
C LEU A 88 5.85 -4.22 -3.92
N VAL A 89 6.21 -3.13 -4.60
CA VAL A 89 5.70 -1.79 -4.39
C VAL A 89 4.98 -1.28 -5.65
N ILE A 90 3.69 -1.01 -5.49
CA ILE A 90 2.86 -0.31 -6.47
C ILE A 90 2.67 1.13 -5.96
N TRP A 91 3.13 2.11 -6.73
CA TRP A 91 2.98 3.52 -6.42
C TRP A 91 1.90 4.16 -7.29
N MET A 92 0.82 4.58 -6.64
CA MET A 92 -0.26 5.40 -7.20
C MET A 92 0.11 6.88 -7.14
N ASP A 93 0.73 7.38 -8.20
CA ASP A 93 1.23 8.74 -8.39
C ASP A 93 0.32 9.54 -9.35
N THR A 94 -0.99 9.47 -9.10
CA THR A 94 -2.03 10.00 -9.99
C THR A 94 -2.47 11.42 -9.62
N ILE A 95 -1.99 11.95 -8.49
CA ILE A 95 -2.35 13.28 -7.98
C ILE A 95 -1.11 13.98 -7.45
N LYS A 96 -1.05 15.30 -7.62
CA LYS A 96 0.05 16.13 -7.10
C LYS A 96 -0.05 16.39 -5.60
N GLU A 97 -1.28 16.52 -5.10
CA GLU A 97 -1.57 16.80 -3.69
C GLU A 97 -2.83 16.05 -3.25
N GLY A 98 -2.77 15.50 -2.03
CA GLY A 98 -3.92 14.93 -1.36
C GLY A 98 -4.64 15.97 -0.49
N ARG A 99 -5.75 15.55 0.11
CA ARG A 99 -6.60 16.41 0.97
C ARG A 99 -5.99 16.85 2.31
N TYR A 100 -4.79 16.38 2.66
CA TYR A 100 -4.16 16.65 3.95
C TYR A 100 -2.77 17.24 3.76
N GLU A 101 -2.60 18.51 4.13
CA GLU A 101 -1.38 19.28 3.89
C GLU A 101 -0.16 18.70 4.63
N ASP A 102 -0.34 18.24 5.87
CA ASP A 102 0.70 17.58 6.67
C ASP A 102 1.26 16.34 5.94
N THR A 103 0.37 15.57 5.33
CA THR A 103 0.70 14.34 4.62
C THR A 103 1.38 14.65 3.29
N ASN A 104 0.96 15.72 2.59
CA ASN A 104 1.63 16.17 1.37
C ASN A 104 3.08 16.58 1.65
N LYS A 105 3.33 17.32 2.75
CA LYS A 105 4.68 17.72 3.16
C LYS A 105 5.56 16.55 3.59
N LEU A 106 4.96 15.52 4.21
CA LEU A 106 5.67 14.34 4.69
C LEU A 106 5.93 13.28 3.60
N PHE A 107 5.18 13.32 2.49
CA PHE A 107 5.26 12.28 1.48
C PHE A 107 6.60 12.39 0.72
N GLN A 108 7.45 11.38 0.95
CA GLN A 108 8.71 11.20 0.25
C GLN A 108 8.48 10.20 -0.87
N ASN A 109 8.91 10.53 -2.08
CA ASN A 109 8.85 9.60 -3.20
C ASN A 109 9.62 8.30 -2.85
N PRO A 110 9.11 7.13 -3.26
CA PRO A 110 9.76 5.86 -3.01
C PRO A 110 11.05 5.72 -3.85
N ASP A 111 12.11 5.19 -3.23
CA ASP A 111 13.38 4.87 -3.92
C ASP A 111 13.25 3.62 -4.81
N ARG A 112 12.33 2.70 -4.45
CA ARG A 112 12.04 1.46 -5.15
C ARG A 112 10.56 1.40 -5.49
N VAL A 113 10.26 1.15 -6.77
CA VAL A 113 8.92 0.97 -7.30
C VAL A 113 8.96 -0.13 -8.35
N ASP A 114 8.07 -1.12 -8.22
CA ASP A 114 7.93 -2.20 -9.20
C ASP A 114 6.84 -1.85 -10.23
N PHE A 115 5.78 -1.14 -9.82
CA PHE A 115 4.79 -0.56 -10.73
C PHE A 115 4.49 0.90 -10.37
N HIS A 116 4.78 1.81 -11.30
CA HIS A 116 4.49 3.24 -11.16
C HIS A 116 3.27 3.60 -12.00
N ILE A 117 2.18 4.00 -11.33
CA ILE A 117 0.91 4.33 -11.97
C ILE A 117 0.70 5.84 -11.87
N THR A 118 0.95 6.54 -12.97
CA THR A 118 0.77 8.00 -13.08
C THR A 118 -0.61 8.39 -13.58
N GLU A 119 -1.31 7.48 -14.26
CA GLU A 119 -2.67 7.68 -14.75
C GLU A 119 -3.49 6.41 -14.55
N TRP A 120 -4.76 6.60 -14.17
CA TRP A 120 -5.69 5.49 -13.99
C TRP A 120 -6.42 5.14 -15.28
N ASN A 121 -6.57 3.85 -15.54
CA ASN A 121 -7.46 3.30 -16.54
C ASN A 121 -8.10 1.98 -16.06
N ASP A 122 -9.07 1.50 -16.82
CA ASP A 122 -9.83 0.29 -16.49
C ASP A 122 -9.04 -1.02 -16.69
N HIS A 123 -7.74 -0.95 -17.00
CA HIS A 123 -6.88 -2.10 -17.28
C HIS A 123 -5.65 -2.20 -16.39
N ASN A 124 -5.31 -1.17 -15.60
CA ASN A 124 -4.11 -1.18 -14.74
C ASN A 124 -4.05 -2.42 -13.84
N HIS A 125 -5.19 -2.79 -13.23
CA HIS A 125 -5.28 -3.93 -12.32
C HIS A 125 -5.04 -5.27 -13.04
N ASP A 126 -5.56 -5.44 -14.26
CA ASP A 126 -5.32 -6.63 -15.07
C ASP A 126 -3.84 -6.77 -15.47
N VAL A 127 -3.23 -5.66 -15.90
CA VAL A 127 -1.81 -5.65 -16.30
C VAL A 127 -0.92 -5.96 -15.11
N VAL A 128 -1.13 -5.27 -13.98
CA VAL A 128 -0.38 -5.51 -12.75
C VAL A 128 -0.56 -6.95 -12.26
N ALA A 129 -1.78 -7.48 -12.23
CA ALA A 129 -2.03 -8.86 -11.81
C ALA A 129 -1.30 -9.87 -12.71
N LYS A 130 -1.38 -9.70 -14.03
CA LYS A 130 -0.70 -10.57 -15.00
C LYS A 130 0.81 -10.57 -14.79
N GLU A 131 1.43 -9.41 -14.60
CA GLU A 131 2.87 -9.32 -14.37
C GLU A 131 3.29 -9.93 -13.02
N ILE A 132 2.49 -9.75 -11.97
CA ILE A 132 2.76 -10.39 -10.67
C ILE A 132 2.72 -11.92 -10.81
N LEU A 133 1.70 -12.47 -11.47
CA LEU A 133 1.49 -13.92 -11.61
C LEU A 133 2.48 -14.61 -12.56
N LYS A 134 3.14 -13.87 -13.47
CA LYS A 134 4.21 -14.42 -14.33
C LYS A 134 5.48 -14.76 -13.57
N ASN A 135 5.71 -14.12 -12.42
CA ASN A 135 6.95 -14.22 -11.65
C ASN A 135 6.83 -15.16 -10.44
N VAL A 136 5.92 -16.15 -10.52
CA VAL A 136 5.55 -17.08 -9.46
C VAL A 136 5.97 -18.50 -9.83
#